data_AF-A0A7L5ZHG9-F1
#
_entry.id   AF-A0A7L5ZHG9-F1
#
_cell.length_a   1.000
_cell.length_b   1.000
_cell.length_c   1.000
_cell.angle_alpha   90.00
_cell.angle_beta   90.00
_cell.angle_gamma   90.00
#
_symmetry.space_group_name_H-M   'P 1'
#
loop_
_entity.id
_entity.type
_entity.pdbx_description
1 polymer ?
#
loop_
_entity_poly.entity_id
_entity_poly.type
_entity_poly.pdbx_seq_one_letter_code
_entity_poly.pdbx_strand_id
1 'polypeptide(L)' 'MPSKTPASGDEAAIRGVCDRQLAAMLAHDVTTLDRLLADNFTATHIGGYVQPKDEWLAQITSGQMRYHQSEEVACE' A
#
# COMPACT_ATOMS: atom_id res chain seq x y z
N MET A 1 -6.22 23.39 -17.42
CA MET A 1 -6.84 22.08 -17.70
C MET A 1 -7.76 21.78 -16.54
N PRO A 2 -9.03 21.39 -16.75
CA PRO A 2 -9.94 21.17 -15.63
C PRO A 2 -9.54 19.88 -14.90
N SER A 3 -9.13 20.02 -13.65
CA SER A 3 -8.95 18.90 -12.73
C SER A 3 -10.30 18.21 -12.56
N LYS A 4 -10.40 16.97 -13.00
CA LYS A 4 -11.57 16.10 -12.82
C LYS A 4 -11.71 15.82 -11.33
N THR A 5 -12.72 16.39 -10.68
CA THR A 5 -13.19 15.90 -9.39
C THR A 5 -13.53 14.42 -9.57
N PRO A 6 -12.94 13.48 -8.80
CA PRO A 6 -13.30 12.08 -8.93
C PRO A 6 -14.78 11.93 -8.58
N ALA A 7 -15.53 11.21 -9.42
CA ALA A 7 -16.89 10.83 -9.10
C ALA A 7 -16.86 9.89 -7.90
N SER A 8 -17.86 9.97 -7.01
CA SER A 8 -17.89 9.23 -5.73
C SER A 8 -17.62 7.71 -5.82
N GLY A 9 -17.83 7.10 -6.99
CA GLY A 9 -17.51 5.69 -7.25
C GLY A 9 -16.00 5.40 -7.39
N ASP A 10 -15.23 6.31 -7.97
CA ASP A 10 -13.77 6.15 -8.11
C ASP A 10 -13.09 6.23 -6.75
N GLU A 11 -13.54 7.15 -5.89
CA GLU A 11 -13.03 7.27 -4.52
C GLU A 11 -13.31 6.00 -3.71
N ALA A 12 -14.53 5.48 -3.77
CA ALA A 12 -14.89 4.23 -3.09
C ALA A 12 -14.05 3.04 -3.60
N ALA A 13 -13.79 2.97 -4.90
CA ALA A 13 -12.94 1.94 -5.49
C ALA A 13 -11.48 2.06 -5.03
N ILE A 14 -10.94 3.28 -4.95
CA ILE A 14 -9.59 3.55 -4.46
C ILE A 14 -9.49 3.13 -2.99
N ARG A 15 -10.46 3.49 -2.15
CA ARG A 15 -10.49 3.10 -0.74
C ARG A 15 -10.49 1.58 -0.57
N GLY A 16 -11.31 0.87 -1.34
CA GLY A 16 -11.32 -0.60 -1.33
C GLY A 16 -9.99 -1.22 -1.80
N VAL A 17 -9.22 -0.56 -2.66
CA VAL A 17 -7.86 -0.99 -3.01
C VAL A 17 -6.89 -0.76 -1.83
N CYS A 18 -6.95 0.40 -1.18
CA CYS A 18 -6.14 0.71 0.00
C CYS A 18 -6.40 -0.30 1.15
N ASP A 19 -7.67 -0.61 1.43
CA ASP A 19 -8.05 -1.57 2.47
C ASP A 19 -7.47 -2.96 2.21
N ARG A 20 -7.51 -3.41 0.95
CA ARG A 20 -6.90 -4.70 0.55
C ARG A 20 -5.39 -4.69 0.67
N GLN A 21 -4.74 -3.57 0.34
CA GLN A 21 -3.30 -3.43 0.53
C GLN A 21 -2.92 -3.55 2.01
N LEU A 22 -3.62 -2.83 2.89
CA LEU A 22 -3.39 -2.88 4.34
C LEU A 22 -3.61 -4.29 4.90
N ALA A 23 -4.72 -4.95 4.51
CA ALA A 23 -5.01 -6.32 4.92
C ALA A 23 -3.90 -7.30 4.49
N ALA A 24 -3.39 -7.18 3.26
CA ALA A 24 -2.31 -8.01 2.75
C ALA A 24 -0.97 -7.74 3.48
N MET A 25 -0.69 -6.48 3.83
CA MET A 25 0.48 -6.11 4.63
C MET A 25 0.45 -6.73 6.03
N LEU A 26 -0.70 -6.71 6.71
CA LEU A 26 -0.87 -7.30 8.04
C LEU A 26 -0.80 -8.84 7.99
N ALA A 27 -1.34 -9.44 6.93
CA ALA A 27 -1.34 -10.89 6.73
C ALA A 27 -0.02 -11.45 6.19
N HIS A 28 0.98 -10.60 5.88
CA HIS A 28 2.19 -10.99 5.17
C HIS A 28 1.93 -11.64 3.79
N ASP A 29 0.81 -11.29 3.14
CA ASP A 29 0.42 -11.85 1.85
C ASP A 29 1.09 -11.11 0.69
N VAL A 30 2.35 -11.46 0.45
CA VAL A 30 3.15 -10.90 -0.64
C VAL A 30 2.63 -11.24 -2.03
N THR A 31 1.86 -12.32 -2.19
CA THR A 31 1.26 -12.68 -3.49
C THR A 31 0.15 -11.70 -3.86
N THR A 32 -0.68 -11.33 -2.89
CA THR A 32 -1.71 -10.30 -3.09
C THR A 32 -1.08 -8.94 -3.30
N LEU A 33 -0.04 -8.58 -2.53
CA LEU A 33 0.69 -7.32 -2.72
C LEU A 33 1.34 -7.22 -4.10
N ASP A 34 1.96 -8.30 -4.59
CA ASP A 34 2.62 -8.31 -5.89
C ASP A 34 1.63 -8.06 -7.05
N ARG A 35 0.42 -8.62 -6.98
CA ARG A 35 -0.62 -8.40 -8.00
C ARG A 35 -1.28 -7.03 -7.90
N LEU A 36 -1.36 -6.47 -6.69
CA LEU A 36 -2.05 -5.21 -6.43
C LEU A 36 -1.18 -4.00 -6.82
N LEU A 37 0.14 -4.11 -6.64
CA LEU A 37 1.08 -3.03 -6.83
C LEU A 37 1.67 -3.03 -8.24
N ALA A 38 1.78 -1.85 -8.85
CA ALA A 38 2.43 -1.67 -10.14
C ALA A 38 3.90 -2.13 -10.10
N ASP A 39 4.43 -2.55 -11.24
CA ASP A 39 5.81 -3.05 -11.36
C ASP A 39 6.87 -2.00 -10.97
N ASN A 40 6.55 -0.72 -11.15
CA ASN A 40 7.42 0.41 -10.78
C ASN A 40 7.11 1.01 -9.40
N PHE A 41 6.38 0.28 -8.55
CA PHE A 41 6.10 0.71 -7.19
C PHE A 41 7.39 0.91 -6.37
N THR A 42 7.40 1.96 -5.56
CA THR A 42 8.44 2.23 -4.58
C THR A 42 7.84 2.63 -3.25
N ALA A 43 8.51 2.26 -2.16
CA ALA A 43 8.17 2.66 -0.80
C ALA A 43 9.21 3.66 -0.28
N THR A 44 8.78 4.87 0.05
CA THR A 44 9.66 5.89 0.64
C THR A 44 9.56 5.87 2.16
N HIS A 45 10.67 5.55 2.82
CA HIS A 45 10.74 5.49 4.29
C HIS A 45 10.95 6.88 4.89
N ILE A 46 10.72 7.01 6.21
CA ILE A 46 10.90 8.28 6.95
C ILE A 46 12.31 8.88 6.82
N GLY A 47 13.33 8.05 6.60
CA GLY A 47 14.71 8.49 6.33
C GLY A 47 14.97 8.94 4.90
N GLY A 48 13.97 8.97 4.02
CA GLY A 48 14.09 9.31 2.60
C GLY A 48 14.59 8.17 1.71
N TYR A 49 14.81 6.97 2.27
CA TYR A 49 15.19 5.81 1.48
C TYR A 49 14.03 5.38 0.58
N VAL A 50 14.27 5.32 -0.73
CA VAL A 50 13.31 4.86 -1.74
C VAL A 50 13.61 3.39 -2.01
N GLN A 51 12.76 2.53 -1.44
CA GLN A 51 12.89 1.10 -1.55
C GLN A 51 12.12 0.55 -2.76
N PRO A 52 12.74 -0.27 -3.61
CA PRO A 52 12.07 -0.99 -4.70
C PRO A 52 11.03 -2.02 -4.22
N LYS A 53 10.03 -2.31 -5.07
CA LYS A 53 8.94 -3.28 -4.78
C LYS A 53 9.46 -4.67 -4.40
N ASP A 54 10.37 -5.23 -5.18
CA ASP A 54 10.93 -6.58 -4.99
C ASP A 54 11.66 -6.70 -3.65
N GLU A 55 12.47 -5.70 -3.31
CA GLU A 55 13.16 -5.64 -2.02
C GLU A 55 12.16 -5.53 -0.86
N TRP A 56 11.16 -4.66 -0.99
CA TRP A 56 10.11 -4.47 0.02
C TRP A 56 9.33 -5.76 0.26
N LEU A 57 8.91 -6.47 -0.79
CA LEU A 57 8.23 -7.76 -0.70
C LEU A 57 9.12 -8.85 -0.08
N ALA A 58 10.42 -8.86 -0.41
CA ALA A 58 11.37 -9.79 0.20
C ALA A 58 11.53 -9.54 1.72
N GLN A 59 11.50 -8.28 2.16
CA GLN A 59 11.56 -7.92 3.58
C GLN A 59 10.26 -8.29 4.34
N ILE A 60 9.09 -8.16 3.70
CA ILE A 60 7.82 -8.64 4.26
C ILE A 60 7.82 -10.17 4.39
N THR A 61 8.29 -10.86 3.34
CA THR A 61 8.35 -12.34 3.30
C THR A 61 9.28 -12.89 4.37
N SER A 62 10.46 -12.27 4.54
CA SER A 62 11.45 -12.69 5.55
C SER A 62 11.08 -12.26 6.98
N GLY A 63 10.02 -11.47 7.14
CA GLY A 63 9.62 -10.92 8.44
C GLY A 63 10.58 -9.86 8.98
N GLN A 64 11.50 -9.33 8.17
CA GLN A 64 12.31 -8.16 8.51
C GLN A 64 11.43 -6.91 8.61
N MET A 65 10.36 -6.86 7.82
CA MET A 65 9.35 -5.81 7.89
C MET A 65 7.99 -6.42 8.22
N ARG A 66 7.51 -6.17 9.45
CA ARG A 66 6.25 -6.71 9.96
C ARG A 66 5.33 -5.59 10.39
N TYR A 67 4.10 -5.67 9.93
CA TYR A 67 3.03 -4.77 10.33
C TYR A 67 2.16 -5.49 11.36
N HIS A 68 1.96 -4.87 12.52
CA HIS A 68 1.20 -5.48 13.61
C HIS A 68 -0.25 -4.99 13.66
N GLN A 69 -0.47 -3.72 13.30
CA GLN A 69 -1.77 -3.08 13.31
C GLN A 69 -1.76 -1.88 12.35
N SER A 70 -2.92 -1.57 11.79
CA SER A 70 -3.18 -0.31 11.07
C SER A 70 -4.50 0.28 11.55
N GLU A 71 -4.54 1.60 11.74
CA GLU A 71 -5.75 2.33 12.10
C GLU A 71 -5.84 3.58 11.21
N GLU A 72 -7.01 3.79 10.59
CA GLU A 72 -7.31 5.02 9.85
C GLU A 72 -7.97 6.01 10.81
N VAL A 73 -7.34 7.16 11.04
CA VAL A 73 -7.87 8.23 11.89
C VAL A 73 -8.28 9.39 11.00
N ALA A 74 -9.55 9.77 11.05
CA ALA A 74 -10.03 10.96 10.37
C ALA A 74 -9.53 12.22 11.10
N CYS A 75 -9.02 13.20 10.36
CA CYS A 75 -8.72 14.52 10.93
C CYS A 75 -10.03 15.24 11.27
N GLU A 76 -10.16 15.67 12.52
CA GLU A 76 -11.21 16.59 12.99
C GLU A 76 -10.95 18.04 12.58
#